data_AF-A0A9Q8Y319-F1
#
_entry.id   AF-A0A9Q8Y319-F1
#
_cell.length_a   1.000
_cell.length_b   1.000
_cell.length_c   1.000
_cell.angle_alpha   90.00
_cell.angle_beta   90.00
_cell.angle_gamma   90.00
#
_symmetry.space_group_name_H-M   'P 1'
#
loop_
_entity.id
_entity.type
_entity.pdbx_description
1 polymer ?
#
loop_
_entity_poly.entity_id
_entity_poly.type
_entity_poly.pdbx_seq_one_letter_code
_entity_poly.pdbx_strand_id
1 'polypeptide(L)'
;MRKNQNVSNSRRVLNKLWNLKGKFDFDIYDFGNKETPSTEGYLVVLHRDNGGFLRQTLANLLSASDSNLVYILRECHQSAEISLIMARGKIEKEFAR
;
A
#
# COMPACT_ATOMS: atom_id res chain seq x y z
N MET A 1 24.36 -3.89 2.71
CA MET A 1 23.72 -3.41 1.46
C MET A 1 22.20 -3.64 1.38
N ARG A 2 21.48 -4.01 2.46
CA ARG A 2 20.03 -4.33 2.41
C ARG A 2 19.09 -3.11 2.42
N LYS A 3 19.49 -1.97 3.00
CA LYS A 3 18.65 -0.76 3.10
C LYS A 3 18.21 -0.20 1.74
N ASN A 4 19.12 -0.15 0.76
CA ASN A 4 18.79 0.44 -0.56
C ASN A 4 17.86 -0.42 -1.42
N GLN A 5 17.84 -1.75 -1.21
CA GLN A 5 16.95 -2.63 -1.96
C GLN A 5 15.50 -2.51 -1.49
N ASN A 6 15.27 -2.35 -0.18
CA ASN A 6 13.92 -2.13 0.36
C ASN A 6 13.32 -0.82 -0.14
N VAL A 7 14.08 0.28 -0.08
CA VAL A 7 13.65 1.61 -0.57
C VAL A 7 13.31 1.59 -2.06
N SER A 8 14.06 0.82 -2.85
CA SER A 8 13.79 0.67 -4.29
C SER A 8 12.51 -0.15 -4.55
N ASN A 9 12.30 -1.22 -3.77
CA ASN A 9 11.11 -2.06 -3.87
C ASN A 9 9.84 -1.34 -3.41
N SER A 10 9.88 -0.60 -2.30
CA SER A 10 8.72 0.15 -1.81
C SER A 10 8.27 1.22 -2.80
N ARG A 11 9.20 2.02 -3.34
CA ARG A 11 8.90 2.99 -4.41
C ARG A 11 8.26 2.33 -5.63
N ARG A 12 8.78 1.18 -6.06
CA ARG A 12 8.20 0.42 -7.18
C ARG A 12 6.77 -0.02 -6.88
N VAL A 13 6.49 -0.53 -5.69
CA VAL A 13 5.15 -0.95 -5.27
C VAL A 13 4.20 0.25 -5.24
N LEU A 14 4.62 1.37 -4.68
CA LEU A 14 3.80 2.58 -4.60
C LEU A 14 3.43 3.11 -5.99
N ASN A 15 4.36 3.11 -6.94
CA ASN A 15 4.07 3.52 -8.32
C ASN A 15 3.07 2.56 -8.99
N LYS A 16 3.16 1.25 -8.73
CA LYS A 16 2.16 0.29 -9.22
C LYS A 16 0.79 0.55 -8.61
N LEU A 17 0.70 0.85 -7.30
CA LEU A 17 -0.54 1.20 -6.61
C LEU A 17 -1.15 2.49 -7.18
N TRP A 18 -0.33 3.53 -7.41
CA TRP A 18 -0.80 4.79 -8.01
C TRP A 18 -1.40 4.60 -9.40
N ASN A 19 -0.74 3.80 -10.25
CA ASN A 19 -1.27 3.47 -11.57
C ASN A 19 -2.63 2.75 -11.50
N LEU A 20 -2.89 2.00 -10.41
CA LEU A 20 -4.16 1.33 -10.18
C LEU A 20 -5.23 2.25 -9.57
N LYS A 21 -4.87 3.30 -8.84
CA LYS A 21 -5.82 4.27 -8.27
C LYS A 21 -6.63 5.00 -9.36
N GLY A 22 -6.12 5.09 -10.59
CA GLY A 22 -6.89 5.58 -11.75
C GLY A 22 -7.98 4.63 -12.24
N LYS A 23 -7.94 3.35 -11.84
CA LYS A 23 -8.89 2.29 -12.26
C LYS A 23 -9.75 1.75 -11.11
N PHE A 24 -9.25 1.88 -9.88
CA PHE A 24 -9.88 1.37 -8.67
C PHE A 24 -9.96 2.47 -7.62
N ASP A 25 -11.09 2.52 -6.92
CA ASP A 25 -11.37 3.49 -5.88
C ASP A 25 -10.85 2.99 -4.51
N PHE A 26 -9.64 3.38 -4.16
CA PHE A 26 -9.00 3.06 -2.88
C PHE A 26 -8.02 4.14 -2.43
N ASP A 27 -7.80 4.28 -1.13
CA ASP A 27 -6.75 5.12 -0.56
C ASP A 27 -5.50 4.34 -0.18
N ILE A 28 -4.37 5.04 -0.19
CA ILE A 28 -3.05 4.48 0.14
C ILE A 28 -2.53 5.20 1.37
N TYR A 29 -2.13 4.44 2.38
CA TYR A 29 -1.54 4.93 3.62
C TYR A 29 -0.16 4.31 3.80
N ASP A 30 0.73 5.06 4.44
CA ASP A 30 2.02 4.54 4.88
C ASP A 30 1.81 3.64 6.10
N PHE A 31 1.96 2.33 5.89
CA PHE A 31 1.92 1.33 6.96
C PHE A 31 3.27 1.19 7.66
N GLY A 32 4.31 1.85 7.15
CA GLY A 32 5.65 1.84 7.72
C GLY A 32 5.64 2.29 9.18
N ASN A 33 6.27 1.48 10.03
CA ASN A 33 6.50 1.87 11.41
C ASN A 33 7.76 2.74 11.48
N LYS A 34 7.65 3.97 12.00
CA LYS A 34 8.80 4.87 12.22
C LYS A 34 9.86 4.25 13.15
N GLU A 35 9.46 3.32 14.00
CA GLU A 35 10.34 2.65 14.96
C GLU A 35 11.09 1.44 14.37
N THR A 36 10.58 0.85 13.27
CA THR A 36 11.21 -0.27 12.57
C THR A 36 11.29 -0.01 11.06
N PRO A 37 12.37 0.65 10.59
CA PRO A 37 12.56 1.01 9.17
C PRO A 37 12.74 -0.19 8.23
N SER A 38 12.63 -1.42 8.73
CA SER A 38 12.64 -2.66 7.96
C SER A 38 11.28 -3.01 7.35
N THR A 39 10.21 -2.39 7.82
CA THR A 39 8.82 -2.72 7.45
C THR A 39 8.24 -1.61 6.58
N GLU A 40 8.87 -1.35 5.42
CA GLU A 40 8.26 -0.45 4.43
C GLU A 40 7.05 -1.16 3.84
N GLY A 41 5.85 -0.61 4.03
CA GLY A 41 4.63 -1.23 3.55
C GLY A 41 3.53 -0.20 3.33
N TYR A 42 2.57 -0.53 2.48
CA TYR A 42 1.44 0.32 2.15
C TYR A 42 0.15 -0.37 2.59
N LEU A 43 -0.68 0.39 3.27
CA LEU A 43 -2.04 0.01 3.55
C LEU A 43 -2.95 0.58 2.46
N VAL A 44 -3.72 -0.29 1.81
CA VAL A 44 -4.70 0.03 0.77
C VAL A 44 -6.10 -0.14 1.37
N VAL A 45 -6.86 0.96 1.44
CA VAL A 45 -8.24 0.96 1.96
C VAL A 45 -9.22 1.13 0.81
N LEU A 46 -10.07 0.14 0.61
CA LEU A 46 -11.05 0.08 -0.48
C LEU A 46 -12.35 0.80 -0.10
N HIS A 47 -12.79 1.73 -0.96
CA HIS A 47 -14.06 2.49 -0.80
C HIS A 47 -15.26 1.83 -1.48
N ARG A 48 -15.03 0.78 -2.28
CA ARG A 48 -16.07 0.03 -2.98
C ARG A 48 -15.80 -1.47 -2.87
N ASP A 49 -16.84 -2.27 -3.13
CA ASP A 49 -16.75 -3.73 -3.07
C ASP A 49 -16.12 -4.34 -4.34
N ASN A 50 -14.97 -3.80 -4.75
CA ASN A 50 -14.16 -4.26 -5.89
C ASN A 50 -12.86 -4.96 -5.42
N GLY A 51 -12.76 -5.27 -4.12
CA GLY A 51 -11.54 -5.80 -3.51
C GLY A 51 -11.06 -7.13 -4.08
N GLY A 52 -11.96 -7.96 -4.59
CA GLY A 52 -11.59 -9.21 -5.28
C GLY A 52 -10.78 -8.95 -6.56
N PHE A 53 -11.27 -8.05 -7.42
CA PHE A 53 -10.60 -7.67 -8.66
C PHE A 53 -9.27 -6.95 -8.40
N LEU A 54 -9.21 -6.06 -7.41
CA LEU A 54 -7.96 -5.39 -7.04
C LEU A 54 -6.93 -6.41 -6.53
N ARG A 55 -7.34 -7.34 -5.65
CA ARG A 55 -6.46 -8.41 -5.14
C ARG A 55 -5.88 -9.25 -6.27
N GLN A 56 -6.72 -9.65 -7.23
CA GLN A 56 -6.26 -10.45 -8.37
C GLN A 56 -5.33 -9.66 -9.30
N THR A 57 -5.64 -8.38 -9.53
CA THR A 57 -4.80 -7.48 -10.34
C THR A 57 -3.43 -7.28 -9.69
N LEU A 58 -3.40 -7.07 -8.37
CA LEU A 58 -2.15 -6.94 -7.61
C LEU A 58 -1.35 -8.24 -7.60
N ALA A 59 -1.99 -9.40 -7.44
CA ALA A 59 -1.31 -10.70 -7.48
C ALA A 59 -0.60 -10.96 -8.82
N ASN A 60 -1.14 -10.42 -9.93
CA ASN A 60 -0.51 -10.53 -11.24
C ASN A 60 0.58 -9.46 -11.49
N LEU A 61 0.50 -8.31 -10.82
CA LEU A 61 1.43 -7.18 -11.01
C LEU A 61 2.62 -7.19 -10.05
N LEU A 62 2.45 -7.78 -8.87
CA LEU A 62 3.46 -7.81 -7.81
C LEU A 62 4.16 -9.16 -7.79
N SER A 63 5.47 -9.15 -7.62
CA SER A 63 6.20 -10.37 -7.25
C SER A 63 5.85 -10.77 -5.82
N ALA A 64 6.13 -12.01 -5.42
CA ALA A 64 5.91 -12.47 -4.04
C ALA A 64 6.59 -11.56 -2.99
N SER A 65 7.76 -11.00 -3.31
CA SER A 65 8.46 -10.03 -2.45
C SER A 65 7.74 -8.70 -2.33
N ASP A 66 7.14 -8.22 -3.43
CA ASP A 66 6.41 -6.95 -3.51
C ASP A 66 5.05 -7.06 -2.79
N SER A 67 4.39 -8.22 -2.90
CA SER A 67 3.08 -8.48 -2.27
C SER A 67 3.13 -8.40 -0.75
N ASN A 68 4.27 -8.73 -0.14
CA ASN A 68 4.45 -8.61 1.32
C ASN A 68 4.45 -7.15 1.81
N LEU A 69 4.55 -6.18 0.90
CA LEU A 69 4.54 -4.76 1.21
C LEU A 69 3.15 -4.13 1.05
N VAL A 70 2.11 -4.91 0.70
CA VAL A 70 0.76 -4.38 0.43
C VAL A 70 -0.27 -5.08 1.31
N TYR A 71 -0.90 -4.31 2.19
CA TYR A 71 -2.01 -4.74 3.02
C TYR A 71 -3.31 -4.17 2.46
N ILE A 72 -4.33 -5.01 2.26
CA ILE A 72 -5.61 -4.57 1.66
C ILE A 72 -6.72 -4.74 2.68
N LEU A 73 -7.37 -3.63 3.02
CA LEU A 73 -8.50 -3.57 3.94
C LEU A 73 -9.75 -3.04 3.23
N ARG A 74 -10.91 -3.56 3.64
CA ARG A 74 -12.21 -2.97 3.28
C ARG A 74 -12.53 -1.90 4.32
N GLU A 75 -13.13 -0.79 3.89
CA GLU A 75 -13.48 0.35 4.76
C GLU A 75 -14.32 -0.05 5.99
N CYS A 76 -15.09 -1.13 5.90
CA CYS A 76 -15.90 -1.66 7.01
C CYS A 76 -15.10 -2.29 8.16
N HIS A 77 -13.79 -2.53 7.99
CA HIS A 77 -12.91 -2.99 9.06
C HIS A 77 -12.19 -1.80 9.70
N GLN A 78 -12.77 -1.27 10.77
CA GLN A 78 -12.11 -0.29 11.62
C GLN A 78 -11.53 -0.97 12.86
N SER A 79 -10.21 -0.87 13.03
CA SER A 79 -9.50 -1.23 14.27
C SER A 79 -8.73 -0.01 14.77
N ALA A 80 -8.39 0.03 16.06
CA ALA A 80 -7.61 1.12 16.63
C ALA A 80 -6.27 1.33 15.90
N GLU A 81 -5.65 0.25 15.46
CA GLU A 81 -4.40 0.27 14.68
C GLU A 81 -4.59 0.93 13.31
N ILE A 82 -5.67 0.58 12.60
CA ILE A 82 -6.00 1.17 11.29
C ILE A 82 -6.30 2.66 11.44
N SER A 83 -7.04 3.06 12.48
CA SER A 83 -7.32 4.47 12.77
C SER A 83 -6.05 5.27 13.03
N LEU A 84 -5.06 4.69 13.74
CA LEU A 84 -3.76 5.33 13.96
C LEU A 84 -2.97 5.50 12.67
N ILE A 85 -3.03 4.53 11.75
CA ILE A 85 -2.39 4.62 10.43
C ILE A 85 -3.08 5.69 9.58
N MET A 86 -4.42 5.70 9.54
CA MET A 86 -5.18 6.70 8.78
C MET A 86 -4.94 8.13 9.30
N ALA A 87 -4.77 8.29 10.62
CA ALA A 87 -4.46 9.58 11.26
C ALA A 87 -3.10 10.16 10.84
N ARG A 88 -2.17 9.35 10.33
CA ARG A 88 -0.89 9.82 9.79
C ARG A 88 -1.04 10.52 8.43
N GLY A 89 -2.20 10.40 7.81
CA GLY A 89 -2.52 10.98 6.51
C GLY A 89 -2.32 10.00 5.37
N LYS A 90 -3.13 10.19 4.34
CA LYS A 90 -3.04 9.43 3.08
C LYS A 90 -1.85 9.91 2.25
N ILE A 91 -1.28 9.01 1.46
CA ILE A 91 -0.28 9.37 0.46
C ILE A 91 -1.03 10.02 -0.71
N GLU A 92 -0.84 11.33 -0.88
CA GLU A 92 -1.52 12.11 -1.92
C GLU A 92 -0.71 12.31 -3.20
N LYS A 93 0.56 11.88 -3.22
CA LYS A 93 1.46 12.10 -4.36
C LYS A 93 2.14 10.81 -4.81
N GLU A 94 2.29 10.68 -6.12
CA GLU A 94 3.21 9.73 -6.74
C GLU A 94 4.64 10.09 -6.36
N PHE A 95 5.52 9.10 -6.19
CA PHE A 95 6.95 9.38 -6.10
C PHE A 95 7.42 9.79 -7.50
N ALA A 96 7.92 11.03 -7.61
CA ALA A 96 8.57 11.49 -8.83
C ALA A 96 9.66 10.48 -9.25
N ARG A 97 9.64 10.12 -10.54
CA ARG A 97 10.55 9.13 -11.16
C ARG A 97 12.02 9.49 -10.97
#